data_AF-A0A356XBR5-F1
#
_entry.id   AF-A0A356XBR5-F1
#
_cell.length_a   1.000
_cell.length_b   1.000
_cell.length_c   1.000
_cell.angle_alpha   90.00
_cell.angle_beta   90.00
_cell.angle_gamma   90.00
#
_symmetry.space_group_name_H-M   'P 1'
#
loop_
_entity.id
_entity.type
_entity.pdbx_description
1 polymer ?
#
loop_
_entity_poly.entity_id
_entity_poly.type
_entity_poly.pdbx_seq_one_letter_code
_entity_poly.pdbx_strand_id
1 'polypeptide(L)'
;APARVYVSLRKKGGDYMVHLVNMGCGHPLSPKNVLVEDVPPVGPVHLDIPLDNPPDHVFLMPGNIPLPWKFADGRFRLDVPEVSIHDIVVIGG
;
A
#
# COMPACT_ATOMS: atom_id res chain seq x y z
N ALA A 1 -15.49 10.19 -6.40
CA ALA A 1 -14.24 10.97 -6.41
C ALA A 1 -13.11 10.11 -6.98
N PRO A 2 -12.02 10.65 -7.57
CA PRO A 2 -10.92 9.82 -8.02
C PRO A 2 -10.31 9.06 -6.84
N ALA A 3 -9.82 7.84 -7.09
CA ALA A 3 -9.16 7.05 -6.08
C ALA A 3 -7.87 7.76 -5.62
N ARG A 4 -7.71 7.94 -4.31
CA ARG A 4 -6.57 8.69 -3.73
C ARG A 4 -5.89 7.81 -2.68
N VAL A 5 -4.70 7.33 -2.99
CA VAL A 5 -3.86 6.63 -2.01
C VAL A 5 -2.88 7.62 -1.40
N TYR A 6 -2.92 7.76 -0.08
CA TYR A 6 -1.86 8.43 0.66
C TYR A 6 -0.75 7.43 0.96
N VAL A 7 0.49 7.81 0.63
CA VAL A 7 1.67 6.96 0.80
C VAL A 7 2.56 7.55 1.87
N SER A 8 3.02 6.74 2.82
CA SER A 8 4.08 7.14 3.75
C SER A 8 5.08 6.01 3.99
N LEU A 9 6.36 6.36 4.05
CA LEU A 9 7.45 5.43 4.32
C LEU A 9 7.88 5.56 5.78
N ARG A 10 8.02 4.41 6.45
CA ARG A 10 8.56 4.31 7.82
C ARG A 10 9.66 3.26 7.85
N LYS A 11 10.49 3.30 8.89
CA LYS A 11 11.48 2.27 9.18
C LYS A 11 11.26 1.74 10.60
N LYS A 12 11.26 0.42 10.77
CA LYS A 12 11.10 -0.23 12.08
C LYS A 12 11.90 -1.53 12.09
N GLY A 13 12.80 -1.68 13.07
CA GLY A 13 13.49 -2.96 13.29
C GLY A 13 14.40 -3.44 12.14
N GLY A 14 14.79 -2.56 11.22
CA GLY A 14 15.52 -2.91 9.99
C GLY A 14 14.66 -2.75 8.75
N ASP A 15 13.36 -3.04 8.86
CA ASP A 15 12.42 -3.07 7.76
C ASP A 15 11.93 -1.68 7.36
N TYR A 16 11.73 -1.50 6.06
CA TYR A 16 10.92 -0.43 5.51
C TYR A 16 9.44 -0.83 5.51
N MET A 17 8.58 0.11 5.89
CA MET A 17 7.14 -0.06 5.92
C MET A 17 6.51 1.02 5.04
N VAL A 18 5.98 0.63 3.89
CA VAL A 18 5.24 1.52 2.98
C VAL A 18 3.76 1.43 3.34
N HIS A 19 3.26 2.43 4.05
CA HIS A 19 1.85 2.53 4.38
C HIS A 19 1.09 3.10 3.18
N LEU A 20 0.03 2.40 2.78
CA LEU A 20 -0.89 2.79 1.73
C LEU A 20 -2.27 2.99 2.36
N VAL A 21 -2.73 4.25 2.46
CA VAL A 21 -4.04 4.57 3.03
C VAL A 21 -4.97 5.02 1.91
N ASN A 22 -6.05 4.28 1.72
CA ASN A 22 -7.10 4.64 0.79
C ASN A 22 -7.93 5.80 1.37
N MET A 23 -7.81 6.97 0.74
CA MET A 23 -8.54 8.18 1.09
C MET A 23 -9.83 8.33 0.25
N GLY A 24 -10.22 7.29 -0.48
CA GLY A 24 -11.49 7.21 -1.18
C GLY A 24 -12.66 7.12 -0.20
N CYS A 25 -13.83 7.54 -0.67
CA CYS A 25 -15.09 7.32 0.02
C CYS A 25 -16.18 7.07 -1.01
N GLY A 26 -17.13 6.21 -0.64
CA GLY A 26 -18.38 6.03 -1.37
C GLY A 26 -19.23 7.30 -1.36
N HIS A 27 -20.33 7.27 -2.12
CA HIS A 27 -21.30 8.35 -2.05
C HIS A 27 -21.99 8.34 -0.67
N PRO A 28 -22.10 9.49 0.01
CA PRO A 28 -22.85 9.56 1.26
C PRO A 28 -24.30 9.10 1.05
N LEU A 29 -24.81 8.28 1.97
CA LEU A 29 -26.19 7.79 1.90
C LEU A 29 -27.20 8.81 2.42
N SER A 30 -26.73 9.80 3.20
CA SER A 30 -27.54 10.89 3.72
C SER A 30 -27.11 12.24 3.15
N PRO A 31 -28.05 13.06 2.67
CA PRO A 31 -27.75 14.42 2.21
C PRO A 31 -27.50 15.42 3.35
N LYS A 32 -27.82 15.03 4.61
CA LYS A 32 -27.72 15.92 5.78
C LYS A 32 -26.59 15.53 6.74
N ASN A 33 -26.27 14.25 6.80
CA ASN A 33 -25.22 13.72 7.66
C ASN A 33 -24.19 13.05 6.77
N VAL A 34 -23.08 13.74 6.50
CA VAL A 34 -21.98 13.16 5.73
C VAL A 34 -21.21 12.22 6.65
N LEU A 35 -21.38 10.93 6.46
CA LEU A 35 -20.57 9.88 7.06
C LEU A 35 -19.76 9.19 5.94
N VAL A 36 -18.74 8.42 6.33
CA VAL A 36 -18.05 7.49 5.43
C VAL A 36 -18.54 6.10 5.79
N GLU A 37 -19.46 5.57 4.99
CA GLU A 37 -20.07 4.26 5.19
C GLU A 37 -19.32 3.17 4.41
N ASP A 38 -18.66 3.55 3.32
CA ASP A 38 -17.93 2.65 2.43
C ASP A 38 -16.64 3.30 1.93
N VAL A 39 -15.61 2.47 1.83
CA VAL A 39 -14.30 2.80 1.24
C VAL A 39 -14.03 1.75 0.17
N PRO A 40 -14.44 2.01 -1.09
CA PRO A 40 -14.19 1.07 -2.18
C PRO A 40 -12.69 0.82 -2.31
N PRO A 41 -12.24 -0.44 -2.48
CA PRO A 41 -10.82 -0.75 -2.64
C PRO A 41 -10.24 -0.01 -3.85
N VAL A 42 -8.96 0.35 -3.75
CA VAL A 42 -8.22 1.04 -4.80
C VAL A 42 -7.05 0.21 -5.27
N GLY A 43 -6.87 0.10 -6.59
CA GLY A 43 -5.72 -0.57 -7.15
C GLY A 43 -5.82 -0.74 -8.67
N PRO A 44 -4.78 -1.32 -9.29
CA PRO A 44 -3.52 -1.71 -8.65
C PRO A 44 -2.65 -0.51 -8.25
N VAL A 45 -1.82 -0.68 -7.20
CA VAL A 45 -0.78 0.28 -6.81
C VAL A 45 0.58 -0.30 -7.17
N HIS A 46 1.28 0.40 -8.07
CA HIS A 46 2.64 0.05 -8.49
C HIS A 46 3.66 0.74 -7.58
N LEU A 47 4.48 -0.04 -6.89
CA LEU A 47 5.60 0.48 -6.10
C LEU A 47 6.90 0.34 -6.89
N ASP A 48 7.65 1.44 -6.99
CA ASP A 48 9.00 1.46 -7.56
C ASP A 48 9.93 2.25 -6.63
N ILE A 49 10.82 1.54 -5.94
CA ILE A 49 11.63 2.06 -4.83
C ILE A 49 13.12 1.85 -5.15
N PRO A 50 13.99 2.87 -5.07
CA PRO A 50 15.42 2.67 -5.14
C PRO A 50 15.89 1.90 -3.90
N LEU A 51 16.59 0.78 -4.09
CA LEU A 51 17.20 -0.01 -3.03
C LEU A 51 18.61 -0.42 -3.48
N ASP A 52 19.56 -0.38 -2.55
CA ASP A 52 20.96 -0.75 -2.83
C ASP A 52 21.12 -2.26 -3.02
N ASN A 53 20.32 -3.05 -2.30
CA ASN A 53 20.35 -4.51 -2.31
C ASN A 53 18.93 -5.07 -2.42
N PRO A 54 18.75 -6.29 -2.96
CA PRO A 54 17.46 -6.97 -2.94
C PRO A 54 17.03 -7.26 -1.48
N PRO A 55 15.72 -7.17 -1.16
CA PRO A 55 15.22 -7.52 0.16
C PRO A 55 15.21 -9.04 0.39
N ASP A 56 15.35 -9.46 1.64
CA ASP A 56 15.23 -10.87 2.06
C ASP A 56 13.77 -11.31 2.14
N HIS A 57 12.87 -10.38 2.43
CA HIS A 57 11.45 -10.66 2.54
C HIS A 57 10.56 -9.47 2.18
N VAL A 58 9.41 -9.78 1.61
CA VAL A 58 8.38 -8.80 1.24
C VAL A 58 7.00 -9.40 1.46
N PHE A 59 6.17 -8.71 2.25
CA PHE A 59 4.80 -9.14 2.51
C PHE A 59 3.87 -7.95 2.78
N LEU A 60 2.58 -8.19 2.54
CA LEU A 60 1.50 -7.26 2.81
C LEU A 60 0.89 -7.53 4.18
N MET A 61 0.88 -6.53 5.05
CA MET A 61 0.17 -6.52 6.32
C MET A 61 -1.19 -5.80 6.17
N PRO A 62 -2.22 -6.19 6.92
CA PRO A 62 -2.19 -7.08 8.09
C PRO A 62 -2.24 -8.59 7.77
N GLY A 63 -2.53 -8.99 6.54
CA GLY A 63 -2.74 -10.39 6.16
C GLY A 63 -1.50 -11.28 6.18
N ASN A 64 -0.30 -10.70 6.33
CA ASN A 64 0.99 -11.38 6.19
C ASN A 64 1.10 -12.16 4.87
N ILE A 65 0.67 -11.53 3.78
CA ILE A 65 0.58 -12.15 2.45
C ILE A 65 1.89 -11.87 1.70
N PRO A 66 2.67 -12.89 1.31
CA PRO A 66 3.86 -12.68 0.48
C PRO A 66 3.48 -12.02 -0.85
N LEU A 67 4.26 -11.02 -1.29
CA LEU A 67 4.04 -10.37 -2.58
C LEU A 67 5.17 -10.72 -3.55
N PRO A 68 4.86 -11.05 -4.82
CA PRO A 68 5.89 -11.18 -5.83
C PRO A 68 6.51 -9.82 -6.13
N TRP A 69 7.82 -9.79 -6.30
CA TRP A 69 8.58 -8.58 -6.59
C TRP A 69 9.72 -8.85 -7.56
N LYS A 70 10.27 -7.78 -8.12
CA LYS A 70 11.45 -7.81 -8.98
C LYS A 70 12.48 -6.80 -8.48
N PHE A 71 13.75 -7.17 -8.54
CA PHE A 71 14.85 -6.25 -8.31
C PHE A 71 15.78 -6.27 -9.53
N ALA A 72 16.01 -5.10 -10.11
CA ALA A 72 16.92 -4.91 -11.24
C ALA A 72 17.41 -3.46 -11.24
N ASP A 73 18.66 -3.24 -11.63
CA ASP A 73 19.25 -1.91 -11.79
C ASP A 73 19.12 -1.00 -10.56
N GLY A 74 19.26 -1.56 -9.34
CA GLY A 74 19.13 -0.82 -8.08
C GLY A 74 17.68 -0.40 -7.76
N ARG A 75 16.69 -1.03 -8.40
CA ARG A 75 15.27 -0.70 -8.23
C ARG A 75 14.47 -1.93 -7.86
N PHE A 76 13.70 -1.79 -6.80
CA PHE A 76 12.71 -2.75 -6.35
C PHE A 76 11.33 -2.39 -6.87
N ARG A 77 10.62 -3.36 -7.46
CA ARG A 77 9.29 -3.17 -8.03
C ARG A 77 8.33 -4.27 -7.60
N LEU A 78 7.11 -3.89 -7.23
CA LEU A 78 6.00 -4.81 -7.02
C LEU A 78 4.66 -4.15 -7.28
N ASP A 79 3.65 -4.99 -7.39
CA ASP A 79 2.26 -4.58 -7.54
C ASP A 79 1.48 -4.99 -6.29
N VAL A 80 0.77 -4.03 -5.69
CA VAL A 80 -0.28 -4.30 -4.71
C VAL A 80 -1.59 -4.34 -5.49
N PRO A 81 -2.24 -5.51 -5.64
CA PRO A 81 -3.40 -5.65 -6.53
C PRO A 81 -4.56 -4.74 -6.14
N GLU A 82 -4.80 -4.63 -4.83
CA GLU A 82 -5.79 -3.73 -4.25
C GLU A 82 -5.33 -3.30 -2.86
N VAL A 83 -5.69 -2.07 -2.49
CA VAL A 83 -5.59 -1.51 -1.15
C VAL A 83 -7.00 -1.28 -0.66
N SER A 84 -7.36 -1.92 0.46
CA SER A 84 -8.69 -1.75 1.04
C SER A 84 -8.81 -0.40 1.74
N ILE A 85 -8.68 -0.34 3.07
CA ILE A 85 -8.65 0.93 3.82
C ILE A 85 -7.21 1.34 4.09
N HIS A 86 -6.42 0.41 4.62
CA HIS A 86 -5.03 0.62 4.96
C HIS A 86 -4.27 -0.70 4.89
N ASP A 87 -3.29 -0.73 3.99
CA ASP A 87 -2.36 -1.85 3.88
C ASP A 87 -0.91 -1.36 4.05
N ILE A 88 -0.02 -2.26 4.44
CA ILE A 88 1.40 -1.95 4.61
C ILE A 88 2.22 -2.98 3.85
N VAL A 89 3.03 -2.50 2.91
CA VAL A 89 4.07 -3.33 2.30
C VAL A 89 5.30 -3.27 3.20
N VAL A 90 5.65 -4.40 3.80
CA VAL A 90 6.88 -4.57 4.59
C VAL A 90 7.97 -5.07 3.66
N ILE A 91 9.13 -4.41 3.70
CA ILE A 91 10.31 -4.72 2.88
C ILE A 91 11.50 -4.73 3.82
N GLY A 92 12.05 -5.91 4.07
CA GLY A 92 13.16 -6.11 5.00
C GLY A 92 14.33 -6.87 4.39
N GLY A 93 15.47 -6.75 5.05
CA GLY A 93 16.75 -7.38 4.72
C GLY A 93 17.69 -7.30 5.92
#